data_AF-A0A090GNR8-F1
#
_entry.id   AF-A0A090GNR8-F1
#
_cell.length_a   1.000
_cell.length_b   1.000
_cell.length_c   1.000
_cell.angle_alpha   90.00
_cell.angle_beta   90.00
_cell.angle_gamma   90.00
#
_symmetry.space_group_name_H-M   'P 1'
#
loop_
_entity.id
_entity.type
_entity.pdbx_description
1 polymer ?
#
loop_
_entity_poly.entity_id
_entity_poly.type
_entity_poly.pdbx_seq_one_letter_code
_entity_poly.pdbx_strand_id
1 'polypeptide(L)'
;MKNAILGAILPVQVRKRKALGAFYTPANLAQYLAGWAVVSPGATVLEPSIGRGALVEAILENLDGAVGGRVIGCEIDEDTYHAARAKFSGSPVRILNNDFLKLPPESIKPVDAVVANPPFTRNHQLSREVRSELRARWGFSGAVKGAPGMWVYFILAAFSYLKLGGRLASIAPGAIAFTDYSTPLLDILRQRFRTVALLAVDGLVEWEGAAQERPAIVLAEGFGLGPAPEIQRRTISLSTKQITSAPPAQPNPVHSHVLGDLARLEIGIVTGANRSFVISEAYAREHDLPSDALLPIVSRARHVRGVTVTADEMRSLAQEGERTLLLFPETLGPKGSAVRRYLATFSKEQRRGTLWFSKRDPWWRVQLGRTCDAMFTYMNNSGPRLAIVSPGLVCTNTLHRVSFINRDPAHALAVCASMLTTFTQLEAERLGRVYGGGLLKFELKDARRLPLLLPAISIGKQDFERVDYLMRTEGQEAATQVADEIIMPHFFGADWIRVQLELRKQLSILRSRRGVASSNITSLS
;
A
#
# COMPACT_ATOMS: atom_id res chain seq x y z
N MET A 1 44.19 -10.19 2.26
CA MET A 1 43.76 -11.44 2.94
C MET A 1 43.18 -11.07 4.30
N LYS A 2 42.02 -11.65 4.67
CA LYS A 2 41.07 -11.23 5.73
C LYS A 2 40.06 -10.15 5.30
N ASN A 3 39.03 -10.57 4.55
CA ASN A 3 37.64 -10.04 4.57
C ASN A 3 36.75 -10.67 3.47
N ALA A 4 36.95 -11.96 3.15
CA ALA A 4 36.18 -12.66 2.11
C ALA A 4 35.51 -13.97 2.58
N ILE A 5 35.30 -14.17 3.89
CA ILE A 5 34.69 -15.41 4.43
C ILE A 5 33.68 -15.09 5.56
N LEU A 6 32.69 -14.23 5.29
CA LEU A 6 31.50 -14.11 6.15
C LEU A 6 30.20 -14.16 5.32
N GLY A 7 30.25 -14.87 4.19
CA GLY A 7 29.16 -15.06 3.24
C GLY A 7 28.75 -16.52 3.09
N ALA A 8 28.69 -17.29 4.17
CA ALA A 8 28.07 -18.63 4.29
C ALA A 8 28.29 -19.04 5.75
N ILE A 9 27.29 -19.16 6.62
CA ILE A 9 26.36 -20.29 6.74
C ILE A 9 25.23 -19.77 7.64
N LEU A 10 24.05 -19.50 7.07
CA LEU A 10 22.84 -19.44 7.90
C LEU A 10 22.45 -20.90 8.18
N PRO A 11 22.21 -21.31 9.44
CA PRO A 11 21.83 -22.68 9.77
C PRO A 11 20.63 -23.13 8.93
N VAL A 12 20.61 -24.40 8.51
CA VAL A 12 19.49 -24.99 7.73
C VAL A 12 18.12 -24.73 8.40
N GLN A 13 18.08 -24.68 9.74
CA GLN A 13 16.91 -24.30 10.51
C GLN A 13 16.39 -22.87 10.23
N VAL A 14 17.28 -21.90 9.99
CA VAL A 14 16.91 -20.50 9.67
C VAL A 14 16.37 -20.38 8.25
N ARG A 15 16.84 -21.22 7.31
CA ARG A 15 16.29 -21.29 5.94
C ARG A 15 14.89 -21.93 5.89
N LYS A 16 14.63 -22.99 6.67
CA LYS A 16 13.26 -23.57 6.83
C LYS A 16 12.29 -22.56 7.47
N ARG A 17 12.72 -21.79 8.49
CA ARG A 17 11.88 -20.79 9.21
C ARG A 17 11.34 -19.67 8.32
N LYS A 18 12.15 -19.15 7.39
CA LYS A 18 11.69 -18.13 6.42
C LYS A 18 10.73 -18.67 5.35
N ALA A 19 10.73 -19.98 5.11
CA ALA A 19 9.87 -20.61 4.10
C ALA A 19 8.45 -20.92 4.61
N LEU A 20 8.27 -21.10 5.92
CA LEU A 20 6.96 -21.44 6.52
C LEU A 20 6.22 -20.25 7.13
N GLY A 21 6.86 -19.08 7.27
CA GLY A 21 6.21 -17.86 7.79
C GLY A 21 5.73 -17.97 9.25
N ALA A 22 6.37 -18.82 10.05
CA ALA A 22 6.04 -19.02 11.46
C ALA A 22 6.50 -17.83 12.33
N PHE A 23 5.55 -17.09 12.90
CA PHE A 23 5.80 -16.00 13.84
C PHE A 23 5.22 -16.36 15.22
N TYR A 24 5.96 -16.05 16.28
CA TYR A 24 5.61 -16.46 17.65
C TYR A 24 4.54 -15.56 18.28
N THR A 25 3.41 -16.13 18.72
CA THR A 25 2.36 -15.38 19.42
C THR A 25 2.81 -14.96 20.82
N PRO A 26 2.84 -13.65 21.16
CA PRO A 26 3.10 -13.19 22.52
C PRO A 26 2.09 -13.74 23.53
N ALA A 27 2.52 -14.05 24.75
CA ALA A 27 1.68 -14.69 25.77
C ALA A 27 0.43 -13.87 26.13
N ASN A 28 0.55 -12.56 26.30
CA ASN A 28 -0.59 -11.68 26.58
C ASN A 28 -1.64 -11.67 25.45
N LEU A 29 -1.19 -11.73 24.19
CA LEU A 29 -2.07 -11.83 23.03
C LEU A 29 -2.74 -13.21 22.93
N ALA A 30 -1.99 -14.28 23.22
CA ALA A 30 -2.53 -15.63 23.28
C ALA A 30 -3.64 -15.74 24.33
N GLN A 31 -3.39 -15.20 25.54
CA GLN A 31 -4.36 -15.16 26.63
C GLN A 31 -5.63 -14.41 26.28
N TYR A 32 -5.50 -13.28 25.59
CA TYR A 32 -6.66 -12.51 25.14
C TYR A 32 -7.55 -13.30 24.18
N LEU A 33 -6.94 -13.95 23.18
CA LEU A 33 -7.67 -14.74 22.20
C LEU A 33 -8.36 -15.94 22.86
N ALA A 34 -7.65 -16.64 23.73
CA ALA A 34 -8.17 -17.78 24.48
C ALA A 34 -9.32 -17.36 25.40
N GLY A 35 -9.15 -16.33 26.23
CA GLY A 35 -10.17 -15.86 27.17
C GLY A 35 -11.43 -15.30 26.48
N TRP A 36 -11.32 -14.78 25.26
CA TRP A 36 -12.50 -14.38 24.48
C TRP A 36 -13.21 -15.59 23.83
N ALA A 37 -12.45 -16.55 23.31
CA ALA A 37 -12.98 -17.67 22.55
C ALA A 37 -13.57 -18.78 23.44
N VAL A 38 -12.93 -19.06 24.58
CA VAL A 38 -13.29 -20.14 25.50
C VAL A 38 -14.26 -19.62 26.56
N VAL A 39 -15.55 -19.85 26.34
CA VAL A 39 -16.63 -19.36 27.24
C VAL A 39 -17.13 -20.39 28.25
N SER A 40 -16.67 -21.63 28.17
CA SER A 40 -17.04 -22.69 29.07
C SER A 40 -15.81 -23.53 29.41
N PRO A 41 -15.60 -23.90 30.69
CA PRO A 41 -14.46 -24.73 31.07
C PRO A 41 -14.48 -26.13 30.42
N GLY A 42 -15.65 -26.60 29.95
CA GLY A 42 -15.81 -27.87 29.22
C GLY A 42 -15.74 -27.75 27.69
N ALA A 43 -15.33 -26.60 27.15
CA ALA A 43 -15.30 -26.38 25.71
C ALA A 43 -14.30 -27.30 25.00
N THR A 44 -14.65 -27.71 23.78
CA THR A 44 -13.70 -28.31 22.84
C THR A 44 -13.16 -27.21 21.93
N VAL A 45 -11.84 -27.09 21.85
CA VAL A 45 -11.17 -25.99 21.12
C VAL A 45 -10.21 -26.55 20.08
N LEU A 46 -10.19 -25.95 18.87
CA LEU A 46 -9.25 -26.29 17.80
C LEU A 46 -8.21 -25.17 17.62
N GLU A 47 -6.94 -25.57 17.58
CA GLU A 47 -5.82 -24.74 17.13
C GLU A 47 -5.25 -25.38 15.83
N PRO A 48 -5.32 -24.70 14.67
CA PRO A 48 -5.03 -25.32 13.38
C PRO A 48 -3.54 -25.30 12.96
N SER A 49 -2.65 -24.68 13.73
CA SER A 49 -1.25 -24.41 13.39
C SER A 49 -0.38 -24.21 14.64
N ILE A 50 -0.16 -25.27 15.43
CA ILE A 50 0.27 -25.18 16.84
C ILE A 50 1.62 -24.48 17.02
N GLY A 51 2.58 -24.79 16.15
CA GLY A 51 3.96 -24.36 16.33
C GLY A 51 4.49 -24.75 17.72
N ARG A 52 4.94 -23.77 18.50
CA ARG A 52 5.46 -23.96 19.87
C ARG A 52 4.40 -24.11 20.96
N GLY A 53 3.12 -23.95 20.61
CA GLY A 53 2.00 -24.19 21.52
C GLY A 53 1.59 -23.02 22.42
N ALA A 54 2.02 -21.78 22.17
CA ALA A 54 1.66 -20.63 23.00
C ALA A 54 0.13 -20.41 23.10
N LEU A 55 -0.59 -20.61 22.00
CA LEU A 55 -2.06 -20.57 21.99
C LEU A 55 -2.66 -21.76 22.77
N VAL A 56 -2.08 -22.95 22.63
CA VAL A 56 -2.53 -24.15 23.37
C VAL A 56 -2.38 -23.96 24.87
N GLU A 57 -1.27 -23.39 25.33
CA GLU A 57 -1.05 -23.05 26.75
C GLU A 57 -2.14 -22.10 27.26
N ALA A 58 -2.39 -20.99 26.55
CA ALA A 58 -3.43 -20.03 26.92
C ALA A 58 -4.84 -20.64 26.91
N ILE A 59 -5.14 -21.53 25.96
CA ILE A 59 -6.43 -22.24 25.91
C ILE A 59 -6.59 -23.15 27.14
N LEU A 60 -5.55 -23.92 27.50
CA LEU A 60 -5.60 -24.83 28.65
C LEU A 60 -5.86 -24.10 29.97
N GLU A 61 -5.32 -22.89 30.14
CA GLU A 61 -5.59 -22.06 31.32
C GLU A 61 -7.06 -21.61 31.46
N ASN A 62 -7.82 -21.64 30.37
CA ASN A 62 -9.25 -21.31 30.35
C ASN A 62 -10.16 -22.56 30.36
N LEU A 63 -9.59 -23.77 30.33
CA LEU A 63 -10.31 -25.03 30.39
C LEU A 63 -10.16 -25.66 31.78
N ASP A 64 -11.16 -26.43 32.18
CA ASP A 64 -11.07 -27.28 33.37
C ASP A 64 -11.09 -28.76 32.93
N GLY A 65 -9.98 -29.44 33.21
CA GLY A 65 -9.79 -30.85 32.87
C GLY A 65 -10.78 -31.78 33.56
N ALA A 66 -11.34 -31.40 34.72
CA ALA A 66 -12.31 -32.21 35.45
C ALA A 66 -13.69 -32.24 34.78
N VAL A 67 -14.06 -31.19 34.04
CA VAL A 67 -15.35 -31.10 33.31
C VAL A 67 -15.24 -31.53 31.84
N GLY A 68 -14.10 -32.10 31.45
CA GLY A 68 -13.92 -32.76 30.15
C GLY A 68 -13.61 -31.85 28.97
N GLY A 69 -13.13 -30.63 29.21
CA GLY A 69 -12.60 -29.73 28.17
C GLY A 69 -11.42 -30.34 27.42
N ARG A 70 -11.30 -30.09 26.12
CA ARG A 70 -10.27 -30.71 25.26
C ARG A 70 -9.74 -29.73 24.23
N VAL A 71 -8.45 -29.85 23.93
CA VAL A 71 -7.80 -29.12 22.85
C VAL A 71 -7.44 -30.08 21.73
N ILE A 72 -7.75 -29.70 20.50
CA ILE A 72 -7.32 -30.39 19.29
C ILE A 72 -6.34 -29.46 18.58
N GLY A 73 -5.16 -29.97 18.26
CA GLY A 73 -4.14 -29.20 17.58
C GLY A 73 -3.69 -29.86 16.28
N CYS A 74 -3.31 -29.07 15.28
CA CYS A 74 -2.72 -29.55 14.04
C CYS A 74 -1.32 -28.94 13.81
N GLU A 75 -0.35 -29.78 13.44
CA GLU A 75 1.00 -29.33 13.05
C GLU A 75 1.46 -30.12 11.82
N ILE A 76 2.04 -29.41 10.85
CA ILE A 76 2.47 -29.99 9.56
C ILE A 76 3.95 -30.39 9.58
N ASP A 77 4.78 -29.73 10.40
CA ASP A 77 6.20 -30.06 10.55
C ASP A 77 6.39 -31.17 11.59
N GLU A 78 6.97 -32.29 11.16
CA GLU A 78 7.11 -33.50 11.98
C GLU A 78 7.94 -33.27 13.25
N ASP A 79 9.05 -32.53 13.16
CA ASP A 79 9.89 -32.20 14.32
C ASP A 79 9.11 -31.36 15.35
N THR A 80 8.38 -30.36 14.87
CA THR A 80 7.55 -29.47 15.71
C THR A 80 6.38 -30.24 16.32
N TYR A 81 5.77 -31.16 15.57
CA TYR A 81 4.73 -32.08 16.07
C TYR A 81 5.23 -32.92 17.24
N HIS A 82 6.40 -33.56 17.10
CA HIS A 82 6.98 -34.38 18.17
C HIS A 82 7.32 -33.55 19.40
N ALA A 83 7.87 -32.35 19.22
CA ALA A 83 8.16 -31.43 20.31
C ALA A 83 6.88 -30.99 21.05
N ALA A 84 5.82 -30.64 20.33
CA ALA A 84 4.54 -30.26 20.93
C ALA A 84 3.88 -31.44 21.66
N ARG A 85 3.94 -32.66 21.09
CA ARG A 85 3.39 -33.88 21.72
C ARG A 85 4.11 -34.20 23.03
N ALA A 86 5.44 -34.06 23.07
CA ALA A 86 6.20 -34.24 24.29
C ALA A 86 5.85 -33.18 25.35
N LYS A 87 5.74 -31.90 24.92
CA LYS A 87 5.42 -30.77 25.79
C LYS A 87 4.05 -30.89 26.47
N PHE A 88 3.03 -31.34 25.75
CA PHE A 88 1.65 -31.46 26.25
C PHE A 88 1.28 -32.90 26.66
N SER A 89 2.28 -33.74 26.93
CA SER A 89 2.06 -35.11 27.41
C SER A 89 1.33 -35.09 28.76
N GLY A 90 0.26 -35.88 28.88
CA GLY A 90 -0.59 -35.91 30.09
C GLY A 90 -1.61 -34.78 30.21
N SER A 91 -1.62 -33.82 29.27
CA SER A 91 -2.66 -32.79 29.15
C SER A 91 -3.83 -33.28 28.28
N PRO A 92 -5.02 -32.65 28.34
CA PRO A 92 -6.17 -33.01 27.49
C PRO A 92 -6.03 -32.47 26.04
N VAL A 93 -4.82 -32.54 25.48
CA VAL A 93 -4.47 -32.04 24.14
C VAL A 93 -4.26 -33.21 23.18
N ARG A 94 -5.05 -33.27 22.12
CA ARG A 94 -4.85 -34.21 20.99
C ARG A 94 -4.18 -33.47 19.84
N ILE A 95 -2.94 -33.82 19.55
CA ILE A 95 -2.17 -33.24 18.45
C ILE A 95 -2.20 -34.17 17.23
N LEU A 96 -2.48 -33.62 16.05
CA LEU A 96 -2.49 -34.30 14.76
C LEU A 96 -1.28 -33.83 13.93
N ASN A 97 -0.49 -34.79 13.42
CA ASN A 97 0.54 -34.51 12.42
C ASN A 97 -0.12 -34.52 11.03
N ASN A 98 -0.54 -33.36 10.54
CA ASN A 98 -1.24 -33.24 9.26
C ASN A 98 -1.19 -31.81 8.70
N ASP A 99 -1.45 -31.68 7.40
CA ASP A 99 -1.76 -30.40 6.76
C ASP A 99 -3.22 -30.03 7.06
N PHE A 100 -3.43 -28.99 7.87
CA PHE A 100 -4.77 -28.55 8.27
C PHE A 100 -5.68 -28.22 7.08
N LEU A 101 -5.13 -27.66 5.99
CA LEU A 101 -5.92 -27.32 4.80
C LEU A 101 -6.34 -28.56 4.00
N LYS A 102 -5.73 -29.72 4.29
CA LYS A 102 -6.06 -31.02 3.69
C LYS A 102 -6.80 -31.95 4.63
N LEU A 103 -6.81 -31.66 5.93
CA LEU A 103 -7.51 -32.43 6.95
C LEU A 103 -9.01 -32.54 6.59
N PRO A 104 -9.60 -33.76 6.57
CA PRO A 104 -11.02 -33.93 6.32
C PRO A 104 -11.86 -33.49 7.54
N PRO A 105 -12.97 -32.73 7.37
CA PRO A 105 -13.84 -32.29 8.47
C PRO A 105 -14.29 -33.42 9.41
N GLU A 106 -14.58 -34.60 8.86
CA GLU A 106 -15.02 -35.80 9.57
C GLU A 106 -13.94 -36.43 10.48
N SER A 107 -12.68 -36.03 10.32
CA SER A 107 -11.56 -36.56 11.12
C SER A 107 -11.58 -36.07 12.58
N ILE A 108 -12.28 -34.96 12.85
CA ILE A 108 -12.47 -34.42 14.19
C ILE A 108 -13.95 -34.07 14.41
N LYS A 109 -14.43 -34.23 15.65
CA LYS A 109 -15.78 -33.80 16.00
C LYS A 109 -15.84 -32.27 15.96
N PRO A 110 -17.00 -31.67 15.62
CA PRO A 110 -17.17 -30.23 15.66
C PRO A 110 -16.82 -29.64 17.03
N VAL A 111 -16.16 -28.48 17.03
CA VAL A 111 -15.62 -27.80 18.19
C VAL A 111 -16.43 -26.55 18.55
N ASP A 112 -16.34 -26.13 19.81
CA ASP A 112 -17.03 -24.93 20.32
C ASP A 112 -16.30 -23.64 19.89
N ALA A 113 -14.97 -23.70 19.80
CA ALA A 113 -14.15 -22.56 19.41
C ALA A 113 -12.95 -22.97 18.55
N VAL A 114 -12.54 -22.06 17.68
CA VAL A 114 -11.24 -22.09 16.98
C VAL A 114 -10.42 -20.90 17.43
N VAL A 115 -9.18 -21.13 17.84
CA VAL A 115 -8.20 -20.09 18.18
C VAL A 115 -6.99 -20.30 17.28
N ALA A 116 -6.58 -19.30 16.50
CA ALA A 116 -5.61 -19.49 15.44
C ALA A 116 -4.59 -18.35 15.29
N ASN A 117 -3.34 -18.71 15.04
CA ASN A 117 -2.33 -17.83 14.45
C ASN A 117 -1.80 -18.44 13.16
N PRO A 118 -2.54 -18.33 12.03
CA PRO A 118 -2.15 -18.96 10.78
C PRO A 118 -0.83 -18.42 10.23
N PRO A 119 -0.12 -19.18 9.38
CA PRO A 119 1.09 -18.70 8.72
C PRO A 119 0.84 -17.49 7.80
N PHE A 120 1.65 -16.43 7.94
CA PHE A 120 1.53 -15.18 7.17
C PHE A 120 2.34 -15.17 5.86
N THR A 121 2.60 -16.34 5.28
CA THR A 121 3.38 -16.46 4.04
C THR A 121 2.75 -15.62 2.91
N ARG A 122 3.56 -14.72 2.34
CA ARG A 122 3.14 -13.87 1.23
C ARG A 122 2.95 -14.73 -0.02
N ASN A 123 1.79 -14.55 -0.65
CA ASN A 123 1.24 -15.30 -1.76
C ASN A 123 2.22 -15.65 -2.92
N HIS A 124 3.29 -14.88 -3.18
CA HIS A 124 4.27 -15.17 -4.25
C HIS A 124 5.07 -16.47 -4.09
N GLN A 125 5.02 -17.12 -2.92
CA GLN A 125 5.72 -18.39 -2.66
C GLN A 125 4.88 -19.65 -2.93
N LEU A 126 3.55 -19.53 -3.13
CA LEU A 126 2.68 -20.66 -3.45
C LEU A 126 2.59 -20.88 -4.96
N SER A 127 2.68 -22.12 -5.44
CA SER A 127 2.51 -22.44 -6.86
C SER A 127 1.09 -22.14 -7.34
N ARG A 128 0.88 -22.03 -8.65
CA ARG A 128 -0.42 -21.69 -9.23
C ARG A 128 -1.45 -22.79 -8.99
N GLU A 129 -0.99 -24.04 -8.99
CA GLU A 129 -1.75 -25.26 -8.82
C GLU A 129 -2.34 -25.34 -7.42
N VAL A 130 -1.51 -25.14 -6.38
CA VAL A 130 -1.94 -25.12 -4.97
C VAL A 130 -2.99 -24.03 -4.73
N ARG A 131 -2.84 -22.86 -5.35
CA ARG A 131 -3.84 -21.77 -5.24
C ARG A 131 -5.17 -22.14 -5.89
N SER A 132 -5.13 -22.83 -7.03
CA SER A 132 -6.35 -23.27 -7.72
C SER A 132 -7.10 -24.30 -6.89
N GLU A 133 -6.37 -25.26 -6.31
CA GLU A 133 -6.92 -26.29 -5.43
C GLU A 133 -7.58 -25.70 -4.19
N LEU A 134 -6.89 -24.80 -3.46
CA LEU A 134 -7.41 -24.18 -2.25
C LEU A 134 -8.66 -23.34 -2.50
N ARG A 135 -8.73 -22.63 -3.64
CA ARG A 135 -9.92 -21.86 -4.02
C ARG A 135 -11.11 -22.76 -4.32
N ALA A 136 -10.87 -23.85 -5.07
CA ALA A 136 -11.92 -24.81 -5.40
C ALA A 136 -12.43 -25.49 -4.14
N ARG A 137 -11.54 -25.93 -3.25
CA ARG A 137 -11.87 -26.65 -2.02
C ARG A 137 -12.63 -25.81 -1.00
N TRP A 138 -12.18 -24.58 -0.74
CA TRP A 138 -12.76 -23.73 0.32
C TRP A 138 -13.76 -22.69 -0.19
N GLY A 139 -14.28 -22.90 -1.40
CA GLY A 139 -15.45 -22.17 -1.89
C GLY A 139 -15.25 -20.66 -2.01
N PHE A 140 -14.01 -20.20 -2.25
CA PHE A 140 -13.73 -18.80 -2.56
C PHE A 140 -14.12 -18.50 -4.02
N SER A 141 -15.42 -18.62 -4.29
CA SER A 141 -16.03 -18.47 -5.61
C SER A 141 -16.66 -17.09 -5.74
N GLY A 142 -16.17 -16.30 -6.71
CA GLY A 142 -16.68 -14.97 -7.02
C GLY A 142 -15.59 -13.89 -7.09
N ALA A 143 -15.46 -13.26 -8.26
CA ALA A 143 -14.93 -11.91 -8.57
C ALA A 143 -13.81 -11.23 -7.72
N VAL A 144 -12.95 -11.94 -6.99
CA VAL A 144 -11.84 -11.29 -6.26
C VAL A 144 -10.61 -11.16 -7.15
N LYS A 145 -10.26 -9.93 -7.51
CA LYS A 145 -8.97 -9.60 -8.17
C LYS A 145 -7.83 -9.77 -7.16
N GLY A 146 -6.99 -10.80 -7.32
CA GLY A 146 -5.79 -11.01 -6.51
C GLY A 146 -5.71 -12.43 -5.95
N ALA A 147 -4.66 -12.71 -5.17
CA ALA A 147 -4.51 -14.01 -4.52
C ALA A 147 -4.25 -13.84 -3.01
N PRO A 148 -5.15 -14.36 -2.15
CA PRO A 148 -5.09 -14.14 -0.71
C PRO A 148 -3.92 -14.90 -0.09
N GLY A 149 -3.43 -14.41 1.05
CA GLY A 149 -2.42 -15.12 1.85
C GLY A 149 -2.98 -16.41 2.47
N MET A 150 -2.09 -17.30 2.92
CA MET A 150 -2.46 -18.62 3.45
C MET A 150 -3.44 -18.53 4.63
N TRP A 151 -3.29 -17.52 5.48
CA TRP A 151 -4.16 -17.24 6.62
C TRP A 151 -5.66 -17.16 6.28
N VAL A 152 -6.02 -16.70 5.07
CA VAL A 152 -7.42 -16.65 4.63
C VAL A 152 -8.00 -18.06 4.50
N TYR A 153 -7.25 -18.98 3.90
CA TYR A 153 -7.72 -20.36 3.72
C TYR A 153 -7.81 -21.10 5.05
N PHE A 154 -6.94 -20.79 6.02
CA PHE A 154 -7.03 -21.34 7.38
C PHE A 154 -8.33 -20.91 8.07
N ILE A 155 -8.70 -19.63 7.97
CA ILE A 155 -9.97 -19.12 8.51
C ILE A 155 -11.16 -19.80 7.84
N LEU A 156 -11.16 -19.93 6.51
CA LEU A 156 -12.26 -20.56 5.78
C LEU A 156 -12.37 -22.06 6.09
N ALA A 157 -11.25 -22.76 6.19
CA ALA A 157 -11.21 -24.18 6.56
C ALA A 157 -11.76 -24.41 7.97
N ALA A 158 -11.43 -23.51 8.91
CA ALA A 158 -11.91 -23.57 10.29
C ALA A 158 -13.45 -23.62 10.41
N PHE A 159 -14.19 -23.03 9.47
CA PHE A 159 -15.66 -23.05 9.48
C PHE A 159 -16.23 -24.47 9.41
N SER A 160 -15.54 -25.39 8.74
CA SER A 160 -16.01 -26.79 8.61
C SER A 160 -15.89 -27.59 9.90
N TYR A 161 -15.23 -27.02 10.91
CA TYR A 161 -15.01 -27.66 12.20
C TYR A 161 -15.82 -27.01 13.33
N LEU A 162 -16.48 -25.88 13.09
CA LEU A 162 -17.25 -25.17 14.12
C LEU A 162 -18.65 -25.78 14.29
N LYS A 163 -19.09 -25.92 15.55
CA LYS A 163 -20.50 -26.15 15.88
C LYS A 163 -21.36 -24.94 15.52
N LEU A 164 -22.67 -25.15 15.35
CA LEU A 164 -23.65 -24.06 15.32
C LEU A 164 -23.53 -23.25 16.62
N GLY A 165 -23.40 -21.93 16.50
CA GLY A 165 -23.16 -21.01 17.62
C GLY A 165 -21.68 -20.84 18.01
N GLY A 166 -20.76 -21.59 17.40
CA GLY A 166 -19.33 -21.59 17.75
C GLY A 166 -18.62 -20.24 17.50
N ARG A 167 -17.39 -20.14 18.02
CA ARG A 167 -16.56 -18.92 18.00
C ARG A 167 -15.25 -19.11 17.24
N LEU A 168 -14.78 -18.05 16.58
CA LEU A 168 -13.48 -17.97 15.93
C LEU A 168 -12.71 -16.76 16.46
N ALA A 169 -11.51 -16.99 16.97
CA ALA A 169 -10.52 -15.95 17.29
C ALA A 169 -9.25 -16.20 16.48
N SER A 170 -8.86 -15.26 15.61
CA SER A 170 -7.71 -15.46 14.72
C SER A 170 -6.85 -14.22 14.59
N ILE A 171 -5.53 -14.41 14.64
CA ILE A 171 -4.57 -13.36 14.27
C ILE A 171 -4.49 -13.29 12.74
N ALA A 172 -4.58 -12.08 12.20
CA ALA A 172 -4.47 -11.78 10.78
C ALA A 172 -3.41 -10.69 10.53
N PRO A 173 -2.87 -10.56 9.31
CA PRO A 173 -2.05 -9.42 8.94
C PRO A 173 -2.84 -8.11 9.01
N GLY A 174 -2.24 -7.01 9.48
CA GLY A 174 -2.90 -5.70 9.59
C GLY A 174 -3.43 -5.13 8.28
N ALA A 175 -2.94 -5.64 7.14
CA ALA A 175 -3.48 -5.35 5.82
C ALA A 175 -4.98 -5.66 5.69
N ILE A 176 -5.53 -6.58 6.49
CA ILE A 176 -6.97 -6.89 6.50
C ILE A 176 -7.84 -5.65 6.73
N ALA A 177 -7.33 -4.64 7.45
CA ALA A 177 -8.04 -3.40 7.74
C ALA A 177 -8.05 -2.37 6.59
N PHE A 178 -7.16 -2.50 5.59
CA PHE A 178 -6.88 -1.43 4.63
C PHE A 178 -6.74 -1.90 3.17
N THR A 179 -7.12 -3.13 2.82
CA THR A 179 -6.88 -3.67 1.47
C THR A 179 -8.12 -4.25 0.81
N ASP A 180 -8.31 -3.98 -0.49
CA ASP A 180 -9.48 -4.41 -1.26
C ASP A 180 -9.65 -5.95 -1.34
N TYR A 181 -8.60 -6.73 -1.10
CA TYR A 181 -8.68 -8.19 -1.14
C TYR A 181 -9.32 -8.80 0.11
N SER A 182 -9.45 -8.05 1.22
CA SER A 182 -10.07 -8.54 2.45
C SER A 182 -11.60 -8.43 2.43
N THR A 183 -12.17 -7.54 1.61
CA THR A 183 -13.62 -7.32 1.47
C THR A 183 -14.41 -8.63 1.31
N PRO A 184 -14.02 -9.57 0.43
CA PRO A 184 -14.76 -10.83 0.24
C PRO A 184 -14.70 -11.75 1.47
N LEU A 185 -13.57 -11.79 2.19
CA LEU A 185 -13.47 -12.55 3.43
C LEU A 185 -14.35 -11.93 4.53
N LEU A 186 -14.33 -10.61 4.65
CA LEU A 186 -15.16 -9.87 5.61
C LEU A 186 -16.65 -10.08 5.34
N ASP A 187 -17.07 -10.10 4.07
CA ASP A 187 -18.43 -10.41 3.68
C ASP A 187 -18.84 -11.84 4.05
N ILE A 188 -17.96 -12.83 3.80
CA ILE A 188 -18.21 -14.22 4.20
C ILE A 188 -18.35 -14.33 5.72
N LEU A 189 -17.43 -13.73 6.49
CA LEU A 189 -17.50 -13.73 7.96
C LEU A 189 -18.83 -13.10 8.43
N ARG A 190 -19.20 -11.95 7.86
CA ARG A 190 -20.45 -11.25 8.18
C ARG A 190 -21.67 -12.12 7.87
N GLN A 191 -21.67 -12.86 6.77
CA GLN A 191 -22.78 -13.76 6.42
C GLN A 191 -22.86 -14.99 7.34
N ARG A 192 -21.73 -15.49 7.83
CA ARG A 192 -21.66 -16.75 8.57
C ARG A 192 -21.76 -16.61 10.08
N PHE A 193 -21.49 -15.44 10.65
CA PHE A 193 -21.48 -15.22 12.10
C PHE A 193 -22.50 -14.17 12.52
N ARG A 194 -23.04 -14.30 13.74
CA ARG A 194 -23.96 -13.34 14.35
C ARG A 194 -23.27 -12.01 14.67
N THR A 195 -22.02 -12.07 15.11
CA THR A 195 -21.20 -10.89 15.40
C THR A 195 -19.80 -11.09 14.83
N VAL A 196 -19.23 -10.01 14.30
CA VAL A 196 -17.86 -9.98 13.79
C VAL A 196 -17.20 -8.71 14.30
N ALA A 197 -16.01 -8.83 14.88
CA ALA A 197 -15.16 -7.73 15.29
C ALA A 197 -13.76 -7.86 14.70
N LEU A 198 -13.22 -6.72 14.26
CA LEU A 198 -11.84 -6.57 13.81
C LEU A 198 -11.11 -5.64 14.77
N LEU A 199 -10.08 -6.16 15.44
CA LEU A 199 -9.29 -5.39 16.41
C LEU A 199 -7.92 -5.05 15.81
N ALA A 200 -7.62 -3.76 15.70
CA ALA A 200 -6.28 -3.29 15.40
C ALA A 200 -5.43 -3.31 16.67
N VAL A 201 -4.21 -3.84 16.60
CA VAL A 201 -3.29 -3.85 17.74
C VAL A 201 -2.40 -2.60 17.68
N ASP A 202 -2.52 -1.75 18.70
CA ASP A 202 -1.72 -0.56 18.91
C ASP A 202 -0.44 -0.89 19.69
N GLY A 203 0.70 -0.38 19.23
CA GLY A 203 2.03 -0.67 19.76
C GLY A 203 2.90 -1.60 18.89
N LEU A 204 4.22 -1.50 19.09
CA LEU A 204 5.19 -2.46 18.55
C LEU A 204 5.12 -3.72 19.42
N VAL A 205 4.51 -4.77 18.90
CA VAL A 205 4.72 -6.11 19.46
C VAL A 205 6.14 -6.51 19.09
N GLU A 206 7.02 -6.68 20.08
CA GLU A 206 8.32 -7.30 19.87
C GLU A 206 8.10 -8.78 19.54
N TRP A 207 8.01 -9.09 18.25
CA TRP A 207 8.01 -10.46 17.77
C TRP A 207 9.43 -11.02 17.88
N GLU A 208 9.63 -12.14 18.56
CA GLU A 208 10.88 -12.91 18.45
C GLU A 208 11.06 -13.32 16.98
N GLY A 209 11.97 -12.64 16.28
CA GLY A 209 12.30 -12.89 14.88
C GLY A 209 11.60 -11.95 13.88
N ALA A 210 12.15 -10.75 13.70
CA ALA A 210 12.13 -9.92 12.48
C ALA A 210 10.81 -9.81 11.66
N ALA A 211 9.63 -9.94 12.29
CA ALA A 211 8.34 -9.70 11.65
C ALA A 211 8.06 -8.20 11.58
N GLN A 212 7.81 -7.66 10.38
CA GLN A 212 7.70 -6.22 10.13
C GLN A 212 6.25 -5.73 9.86
N GLU A 213 5.23 -6.48 10.28
CA GLU A 213 3.80 -6.15 10.06
C GLU A 213 3.04 -6.07 11.40
N ARG A 214 2.15 -5.07 11.54
CA ARG A 214 1.26 -4.97 12.71
C ARG A 214 0.14 -6.02 12.58
N PRO A 215 -0.11 -6.86 13.59
CA PRO A 215 -1.20 -7.82 13.54
C PRO A 215 -2.55 -7.11 13.68
N ALA A 216 -3.58 -7.72 13.13
CA ALA A 216 -4.97 -7.49 13.47
C ALA A 216 -5.55 -8.77 14.08
N ILE A 217 -6.66 -8.65 14.80
CA ILE A 217 -7.39 -9.78 15.37
C ILE A 217 -8.78 -9.83 14.76
N VAL A 218 -9.19 -10.99 14.29
CA VAL A 218 -10.55 -11.29 13.88
C VAL A 218 -11.23 -12.07 15.01
N LEU A 219 -12.31 -11.53 15.55
CA LEU A 219 -13.18 -12.20 16.50
C LEU A 219 -14.56 -12.37 15.86
N ALA A 220 -15.06 -13.60 15.77
CA ALA A 220 -16.37 -13.87 15.18
C ALA A 220 -17.14 -14.88 16.04
N GLU A 221 -18.38 -14.57 16.39
CA GLU A 221 -19.20 -15.37 17.31
C GLU A 221 -20.55 -15.71 16.69
N GLY A 222 -21.08 -16.88 17.03
CA GLY A 222 -22.38 -17.33 16.59
C GLY A 222 -22.31 -17.88 15.17
N PHE A 223 -21.40 -18.81 14.92
CA PHE A 223 -21.27 -19.47 13.62
C PHE A 223 -22.61 -20.11 13.19
N GLY A 224 -23.04 -19.86 11.95
CA GLY A 224 -24.33 -20.28 11.41
C GLY A 224 -25.54 -19.48 11.92
N LEU A 225 -25.34 -18.48 12.78
CA LEU A 225 -26.39 -17.60 13.34
C LEU A 225 -26.34 -16.17 12.77
N GLY A 226 -25.61 -15.97 11.67
CA GLY A 226 -25.55 -14.70 10.93
C GLY A 226 -26.81 -14.40 10.11
N PRO A 227 -26.83 -13.27 9.38
CA PRO A 227 -25.70 -12.36 9.18
C PRO A 227 -25.49 -11.36 10.32
N ALA A 228 -24.23 -11.01 10.60
CA ALA A 228 -23.89 -9.87 11.43
C ALA A 228 -24.36 -8.56 10.76
N PRO A 229 -24.98 -7.64 11.51
CA PRO A 229 -25.47 -6.38 10.95
C PRO A 229 -24.32 -5.51 10.45
N GLU A 230 -23.20 -5.50 11.18
CA GLU A 230 -22.00 -4.75 10.85
C GLU A 230 -20.74 -5.47 11.36
N ILE A 231 -19.58 -5.02 10.90
CA ILE A 231 -18.28 -5.45 11.44
C ILE A 231 -17.81 -4.39 12.44
N GLN A 232 -17.78 -4.78 13.72
CA GLN A 232 -17.31 -3.92 14.79
C GLN A 232 -15.81 -3.73 14.69
N ARG A 233 -15.34 -2.50 14.52
CA ARG A 233 -13.90 -2.22 14.53
C ARG A 233 -13.51 -1.70 15.90
N ARG A 234 -12.42 -2.20 16.48
CA ARG A 234 -11.86 -1.71 17.76
C ARG A 234 -10.35 -1.58 17.68
N THR A 235 -9.76 -0.82 18.59
CA THR A 235 -8.32 -0.80 18.80
C THR A 235 -8.04 -1.37 20.17
N ILE A 236 -7.03 -2.23 20.27
CA ILE A 236 -6.52 -2.73 21.53
C ILE A 236 -5.06 -2.31 21.68
N SER A 237 -4.67 -1.85 22.86
CA SER A 237 -3.28 -1.59 23.19
C SER A 237 -2.75 -2.77 24.02
N LEU A 238 -1.60 -3.32 23.60
CA LEU A 238 -0.91 -4.34 24.38
C LEU A 238 0.04 -3.65 25.36
N SER A 239 -0.37 -3.52 26.62
CA SER A 239 0.55 -3.22 27.72
C SER A 239 1.08 -4.52 28.33
N THR A 240 2.16 -4.43 29.11
CA THR A 240 2.79 -5.59 29.78
C THR A 240 1.88 -6.31 30.79
N LYS A 241 0.72 -5.75 31.16
CA LYS A 241 -0.16 -6.32 32.20
C LYS A 241 -1.66 -6.36 31.88
N GLN A 242 -2.17 -5.54 30.95
CA GLN A 242 -3.61 -5.48 30.66
C GLN A 242 -3.92 -5.10 29.20
N ILE A 243 -5.07 -5.55 28.71
CA ILE A 243 -5.66 -5.14 27.43
C ILE A 243 -6.83 -4.22 27.72
N THR A 244 -6.70 -2.97 27.29
CA THR A 244 -7.79 -2.00 27.31
C THR A 244 -8.42 -1.96 25.93
N SER A 245 -9.74 -2.18 25.86
CA SER A 245 -10.50 -1.95 24.64
C SER A 245 -11.09 -0.56 24.69
N ALA A 246 -10.64 0.33 23.82
CA ALA A 246 -11.39 1.51 23.48
C ALA A 246 -12.19 1.20 22.19
N PRO A 247 -13.31 1.88 21.93
CA PRO A 247 -13.67 2.14 20.55
C PRO A 247 -12.39 2.60 19.84
N PRO A 248 -12.13 2.19 18.59
CA PRO A 248 -11.09 2.89 17.87
C PRO A 248 -11.44 4.38 17.99
N ALA A 249 -10.46 5.27 18.13
CA ALA A 249 -10.66 6.52 17.41
C ALA A 249 -10.86 6.05 15.98
N GLN A 250 -12.11 5.99 15.54
CA GLN A 250 -12.40 5.49 14.22
C GLN A 250 -11.83 6.57 13.31
N PRO A 251 -10.79 6.28 12.50
CA PRO A 251 -11.03 6.66 11.14
C PRO A 251 -12.29 5.89 10.74
N ASN A 252 -13.39 6.60 10.50
CA ASN A 252 -14.51 6.07 9.73
C ASN A 252 -13.95 5.23 8.59
N PRO A 253 -14.60 4.13 8.11
CA PRO A 253 -14.19 3.53 6.85
C PRO A 253 -14.11 4.66 5.82
N VAL A 254 -12.89 5.07 5.51
CA VAL A 254 -12.73 6.25 4.70
C VAL A 254 -13.05 5.78 3.31
N HIS A 255 -14.22 6.19 2.82
CA HIS A 255 -14.53 6.09 1.41
C HIS A 255 -13.50 6.94 0.67
N SER A 256 -12.44 6.27 0.24
CA SER A 256 -11.39 6.84 -0.61
C SER A 256 -11.73 6.55 -2.05
N HIS A 257 -11.31 7.45 -2.93
CA HIS A 257 -11.48 7.32 -4.37
C HIS A 257 -10.13 6.95 -4.98
N VAL A 258 -10.11 6.03 -5.95
CA VAL A 258 -8.87 5.74 -6.67
C VAL A 258 -8.66 6.79 -7.77
N LEU A 259 -7.41 7.20 -7.98
CA LEU A 259 -7.07 8.26 -8.96
C LEU A 259 -7.60 7.96 -10.37
N GLY A 260 -7.62 6.67 -10.77
CA GLY A 260 -8.08 6.24 -12.08
C GLY A 260 -9.57 6.50 -12.35
N ASP A 261 -10.38 6.64 -11.30
CA ASP A 261 -11.81 6.97 -11.42
C ASP A 261 -12.04 8.48 -11.51
N LEU A 262 -11.04 9.27 -11.15
CA LEU A 262 -11.09 10.73 -11.08
C LEU A 262 -10.39 11.39 -12.27
N ALA A 263 -9.37 10.73 -12.82
CA ALA A 263 -8.56 11.28 -13.88
C ALA A 263 -8.03 10.22 -14.86
N ARG A 264 -7.87 10.62 -16.12
CA ARG A 264 -7.13 9.87 -17.13
C ARG A 264 -5.64 10.22 -17.02
N LEU A 265 -4.81 9.19 -16.88
CA LEU A 265 -3.35 9.33 -16.89
C LEU A 265 -2.76 8.81 -18.20
N GLU A 266 -1.88 9.58 -18.80
CA GLU A 266 -1.15 9.27 -20.03
C GLU A 266 0.33 9.63 -19.88
N ILE A 267 1.22 8.99 -20.65
CA ILE A 267 2.63 9.42 -20.67
C ILE A 267 2.75 10.83 -21.28
N GLY A 268 3.76 11.59 -20.84
CA GLY A 268 4.16 12.82 -21.52
C GLY A 268 4.74 12.59 -22.91
N ILE A 269 5.06 13.67 -23.61
CA ILE A 269 5.57 13.65 -24.97
C ILE A 269 6.90 12.91 -25.05
N VAL A 270 7.13 12.22 -26.18
CA VAL A 270 8.40 11.55 -26.44
C VAL A 270 9.10 12.22 -27.61
N THR A 271 10.18 12.96 -27.34
CA THR A 271 10.91 13.68 -28.39
C THR A 271 11.92 12.79 -29.13
N GLY A 272 12.27 11.62 -28.58
CA GLY A 272 13.33 10.74 -29.11
C GLY A 272 14.76 11.27 -28.92
N ALA A 273 14.94 12.59 -28.79
CA ALA A 273 16.23 13.24 -28.60
C ALA A 273 16.07 14.46 -27.67
N ASN A 274 15.74 14.21 -26.39
CA ASN A 274 15.47 15.28 -25.42
C ASN A 274 16.61 16.29 -25.34
N ARG A 275 17.86 15.86 -25.55
CA ARG A 275 19.01 16.77 -25.48
C ARG A 275 19.02 17.86 -26.55
N SER A 276 18.33 17.64 -27.66
CA SER A 276 18.28 18.54 -28.82
C SER A 276 16.90 19.19 -28.99
N PHE A 277 15.83 18.53 -28.56
CA PHE A 277 14.47 19.09 -28.64
C PHE A 277 14.04 19.83 -27.38
N VAL A 278 14.63 19.53 -26.22
CA VAL A 278 14.29 20.20 -24.96
C VAL A 278 15.53 20.94 -24.46
N ILE A 279 15.48 22.26 -24.58
CA ILE A 279 16.64 23.15 -24.54
C ILE A 279 16.42 24.30 -23.54
N SER A 280 17.52 24.95 -23.15
CA SER A 280 17.50 26.18 -22.36
C SER A 280 17.47 27.41 -23.26
N GLU A 281 17.23 28.57 -22.68
CA GLU A 281 17.21 29.83 -23.45
C GLU A 281 18.59 30.21 -23.97
N ALA A 282 19.65 29.94 -23.19
CA ALA A 282 21.03 30.13 -23.64
C ALA A 282 21.36 29.29 -24.87
N TYR A 283 20.94 28.02 -24.88
CA TYR A 283 21.16 27.11 -26.00
C TYR A 283 20.33 27.50 -27.24
N ALA A 284 19.11 28.01 -27.03
CA ALA A 284 18.31 28.56 -28.14
C ALA A 284 19.01 29.77 -28.79
N ARG A 285 19.55 30.69 -27.98
CA ARG A 285 20.29 31.87 -28.44
C ARG A 285 21.59 31.49 -29.18
N GLU A 286 22.34 30.51 -28.66
CA GLU A 286 23.56 30.00 -29.32
C GLU A 286 23.30 29.49 -30.74
N HIS A 287 22.08 29.00 -31.01
CA HIS A 287 21.67 28.44 -32.29
C HIS A 287 20.73 29.34 -33.11
N ASP A 288 20.60 30.62 -32.75
CA ASP A 288 19.71 31.60 -33.39
C ASP A 288 18.24 31.16 -33.49
N LEU A 289 17.78 30.29 -32.59
CA LEU A 289 16.42 29.74 -32.66
C LEU A 289 15.40 30.83 -32.27
N PRO A 290 14.41 31.12 -33.14
CA PRO A 290 13.45 32.18 -32.87
C PRO A 290 12.46 31.75 -31.78
N SER A 291 11.94 32.71 -31.03
CA SER A 291 11.06 32.46 -29.88
C SER A 291 9.72 31.82 -30.26
N ASP A 292 9.23 32.07 -31.48
CA ASP A 292 8.02 31.48 -32.06
C ASP A 292 8.17 29.99 -32.41
N ALA A 293 9.40 29.49 -32.48
CA ALA A 293 9.70 28.07 -32.64
C ALA A 293 9.84 27.34 -31.30
N LEU A 294 9.61 28.00 -30.17
CA LEU A 294 9.85 27.48 -28.83
C LEU A 294 8.58 27.47 -27.97
N LEU A 295 8.23 26.27 -27.49
CA LEU A 295 7.09 26.07 -26.59
C LEU A 295 7.56 25.74 -25.17
N PRO A 296 7.04 26.38 -24.12
CA PRO A 296 7.35 26.00 -22.74
C PRO A 296 6.98 24.53 -22.43
N ILE A 297 7.85 23.82 -21.70
CA ILE A 297 7.68 22.40 -21.38
C ILE A 297 8.25 22.04 -20.01
N VAL A 298 7.54 21.18 -19.28
CA VAL A 298 8.05 20.54 -18.06
C VAL A 298 8.84 19.29 -18.43
N SER A 299 10.17 19.36 -18.39
CA SER A 299 11.01 18.23 -18.81
C SER A 299 11.43 17.28 -17.68
N ARG A 300 11.29 17.69 -16.41
CA ARG A 300 11.72 16.92 -15.22
C ARG A 300 10.83 17.21 -14.03
N ALA A 301 10.69 16.23 -13.13
CA ALA A 301 9.90 16.38 -11.90
C ALA A 301 10.37 17.55 -11.02
N ARG A 302 11.68 17.87 -11.01
CA ARG A 302 12.22 19.01 -10.23
C ARG A 302 11.76 20.40 -10.73
N HIS A 303 11.26 20.49 -11.97
CA HIS A 303 10.69 21.74 -12.49
C HIS A 303 9.27 21.98 -11.95
N VAL A 304 8.63 20.94 -11.41
CA VAL A 304 7.36 21.03 -10.68
C VAL A 304 7.68 21.45 -9.23
N ARG A 305 7.90 22.76 -9.06
CA ARG A 305 8.28 23.38 -7.77
C ARG A 305 7.10 23.47 -6.79
N GLY A 306 5.87 23.66 -7.28
CA GLY A 306 4.64 23.73 -6.48
C GLY A 306 3.62 22.63 -6.79
N VAL A 307 2.37 22.85 -6.39
CA VAL A 307 1.16 22.14 -6.87
C VAL A 307 0.46 22.88 -8.02
N THR A 308 1.03 23.99 -8.45
CA THR A 308 0.74 24.66 -9.72
C THR A 308 2.01 24.76 -10.55
N VAL A 309 1.88 24.81 -11.88
CA VAL A 309 3.00 25.05 -12.80
C VAL A 309 2.54 25.92 -13.96
N THR A 310 3.24 27.01 -14.21
CA THR A 310 2.91 27.95 -15.28
C THR A 310 3.88 27.91 -16.45
N ALA A 311 3.43 28.40 -17.61
CA ALA A 311 4.29 28.58 -18.78
C ALA A 311 5.40 29.60 -18.50
N ASP A 312 5.10 30.66 -17.76
CA ASP A 312 6.06 31.71 -17.39
C ASP A 312 7.14 31.16 -16.46
N GLU A 313 6.79 30.32 -15.49
CA GLU A 313 7.77 29.61 -14.67
C GLU A 313 8.74 28.78 -15.51
N MET A 314 8.25 28.09 -16.55
CA MET A 314 9.11 27.32 -17.45
C MET A 314 10.02 28.23 -18.28
N ARG A 315 9.57 29.43 -18.66
CA ARG A 315 10.41 30.43 -19.34
C ARG A 315 11.49 30.97 -18.39
N SER A 316 11.15 31.32 -17.15
CA SER A 316 12.12 31.75 -16.14
C SER A 316 13.17 30.67 -15.87
N LEU A 317 12.76 29.40 -15.73
CA LEU A 317 13.68 28.28 -15.61
C LEU A 317 14.61 28.16 -16.83
N ALA A 318 14.11 28.44 -18.04
CA ALA A 318 14.92 28.38 -19.25
C ALA A 318 16.03 29.45 -19.25
N GLN A 319 15.73 30.63 -18.69
CA GLN A 319 16.68 31.73 -18.48
C GLN A 319 17.73 31.36 -17.43
N GLU A 320 17.32 30.65 -16.38
CA GLU A 320 18.21 30.07 -15.35
C GLU A 320 19.08 28.90 -15.88
N GLY A 321 18.94 28.54 -17.16
CA GLY A 321 19.73 27.50 -17.83
C GLY A 321 19.12 26.10 -17.79
N GLU A 322 17.93 25.94 -17.21
CA GLU A 322 17.20 24.68 -17.26
C GLU A 322 16.63 24.39 -18.65
N ARG A 323 16.44 23.11 -18.95
CA ARG A 323 15.91 22.66 -20.24
C ARG A 323 14.39 22.58 -20.19
N THR A 324 13.73 23.71 -20.42
CA THR A 324 12.29 23.89 -20.28
C THR A 324 11.64 24.54 -21.51
N LEU A 325 12.35 24.62 -22.63
CA LEU A 325 11.81 25.01 -23.93
C LEU A 325 11.85 23.82 -24.89
N LEU A 326 10.73 23.52 -25.53
CA LEU A 326 10.59 22.52 -26.58
C LEU A 326 10.77 23.21 -27.94
N LEU A 327 11.70 22.73 -28.76
CA LEU A 327 11.76 23.09 -30.17
C LEU A 327 10.51 22.54 -30.88
N PHE A 328 9.60 23.45 -31.22
CA PHE A 328 8.30 23.17 -31.79
C PHE A 328 7.94 24.20 -32.88
N PRO A 329 8.68 24.26 -34.00
CA PRO A 329 8.38 25.19 -35.08
C PRO A 329 7.12 24.77 -35.84
N GLU A 330 6.26 25.74 -36.19
CA GLU A 330 5.11 25.48 -37.05
C GLU A 330 5.54 25.04 -38.47
N THR A 331 6.55 25.70 -39.03
CA THR A 331 7.14 25.38 -40.33
C THR A 331 8.67 25.38 -40.25
N LEU A 332 9.36 24.79 -41.25
CA LEU A 332 10.82 24.90 -41.34
C LEU A 332 11.30 26.34 -41.66
N GLY A 333 10.39 27.22 -42.07
CA GLY A 333 10.74 28.50 -42.66
C GLY A 333 11.48 28.38 -44.01
N PRO A 334 11.96 29.52 -44.55
CA PRO A 334 12.66 29.56 -45.83
C PRO A 334 14.01 28.81 -45.80
N LYS A 335 14.58 28.55 -46.97
CA LYS A 335 15.93 27.96 -47.08
C LYS A 335 16.92 28.86 -46.35
N GLY A 336 17.72 28.27 -45.46
CA GLY A 336 18.69 29.02 -44.65
C GLY A 336 18.14 29.59 -43.35
N SER A 337 16.86 29.40 -43.00
CA SER A 337 16.34 29.76 -41.67
C SER A 337 17.11 29.09 -40.52
N ALA A 338 17.14 29.72 -39.35
CA ALA A 338 17.83 29.17 -38.17
C ALA A 338 17.31 27.78 -37.79
N VAL A 339 15.99 27.58 -37.78
CA VAL A 339 15.36 26.28 -37.52
C VAL A 339 15.84 25.21 -38.50
N ARG A 340 15.93 25.53 -39.81
CA ARG A 340 16.39 24.58 -40.82
C ARG A 340 17.87 24.26 -40.69
N ARG A 341 18.71 25.27 -40.39
CA ARG A 341 20.15 25.07 -40.09
C ARG A 341 20.32 24.17 -38.87
N TYR A 342 19.58 24.43 -37.80
CA TYR A 342 19.61 23.63 -36.58
C TYR A 342 19.19 22.19 -36.84
N LEU A 343 18.04 21.95 -37.49
CA LEU A 343 17.58 20.59 -37.79
C LEU A 343 18.48 19.86 -38.80
N ALA A 344 19.26 20.59 -39.62
CA ALA A 344 20.27 20.02 -40.49
C ALA A 344 21.48 19.44 -39.74
N THR A 345 21.73 19.85 -38.49
CA THR A 345 22.81 19.30 -37.64
C THR A 345 22.62 17.81 -37.32
N PHE A 346 21.38 17.30 -37.37
CA PHE A 346 21.11 15.88 -37.20
C PHE A 346 21.59 15.09 -38.42
N SER A 347 22.56 14.21 -38.24
CA SER A 347 23.08 13.34 -39.31
C SER A 347 22.01 12.36 -39.81
N LYS A 348 22.22 11.78 -41.00
CA LYS A 348 21.29 10.75 -41.54
C LYS A 348 21.22 9.53 -40.62
N GLU A 349 22.34 9.14 -40.05
CA GLU A 349 22.48 8.02 -39.11
C GLU A 349 21.70 8.30 -37.82
N GLN A 350 21.86 9.50 -37.23
CA GLN A 350 21.11 9.91 -36.04
C GLN A 350 19.61 9.90 -36.28
N ARG A 351 19.16 10.36 -37.47
CA ARG A 351 17.74 10.36 -37.82
C ARG A 351 17.19 8.94 -38.00
N ARG A 352 17.94 8.05 -38.66
CA ARG A 352 17.53 6.64 -38.88
C ARG A 352 17.58 5.82 -37.59
N GLY A 353 18.57 6.07 -36.74
CA GLY A 353 18.76 5.36 -35.47
C GLY A 353 17.78 5.75 -34.37
N THR A 354 17.12 6.91 -34.48
CA THR A 354 16.15 7.36 -33.48
C THR A 354 14.75 6.85 -33.79
N LEU A 355 14.29 5.80 -33.09
CA LEU A 355 12.99 5.15 -33.28
C LEU A 355 11.80 6.13 -33.37
N TRP A 356 11.80 7.20 -32.57
CA TRP A 356 10.69 8.15 -32.58
C TRP A 356 10.69 9.11 -33.76
N PHE A 357 11.79 9.25 -34.49
CA PHE A 357 11.87 10.12 -35.66
C PHE A 357 11.15 9.47 -36.84
N SER A 358 11.23 8.14 -36.97
CA SER A 358 10.51 7.38 -38.01
C SER A 358 9.00 7.28 -37.76
N LYS A 359 8.53 7.52 -36.53
CA LYS A 359 7.11 7.53 -36.16
C LYS A 359 6.41 8.88 -36.40
N ARG A 360 7.14 9.87 -36.92
CA ARG A 360 6.65 11.24 -37.14
C ARG A 360 6.74 11.59 -38.61
N ASP A 361 5.71 12.27 -39.10
CA ASP A 361 5.74 12.90 -40.41
C ASP A 361 5.30 14.37 -40.29
N PRO A 362 6.20 15.34 -40.54
CA PRO A 362 7.64 15.17 -40.78
C PRO A 362 8.41 14.80 -39.49
N TRP A 363 9.56 14.14 -39.61
CA TRP A 363 10.33 13.57 -38.47
C TRP A 363 10.63 14.55 -37.33
N TRP A 364 10.83 15.83 -37.65
CA TRP A 364 11.19 16.88 -36.70
C TRP A 364 9.99 17.45 -35.92
N ARG A 365 8.76 17.22 -36.37
CA ARG A 365 7.57 17.74 -35.71
C ARG A 365 7.16 16.83 -34.55
N VAL A 366 7.48 17.24 -33.33
CA VAL A 366 7.11 16.53 -32.11
C VAL A 366 5.57 16.47 -32.00
N GLN A 367 5.00 15.35 -31.57
CA GLN A 367 3.55 15.25 -31.37
C GLN A 367 3.20 15.60 -29.93
N LEU A 368 2.47 16.71 -29.72
CA LEU A 368 2.09 17.17 -28.39
C LEU A 368 1.03 16.29 -27.72
N GLY A 369 0.17 15.64 -28.52
CA GLY A 369 -0.99 14.90 -28.02
C GLY A 369 -2.06 15.82 -27.47
N ARG A 370 -2.87 15.32 -26.52
CA ARG A 370 -3.92 16.09 -25.86
C ARG A 370 -3.34 17.03 -24.81
N THR A 371 -4.01 18.16 -24.60
CA THR A 371 -3.75 19.04 -23.45
C THR A 371 -4.02 18.29 -22.15
N CYS A 372 -3.33 18.68 -21.08
CA CYS A 372 -3.53 18.14 -19.75
C CYS A 372 -3.92 19.23 -18.77
N ASP A 373 -4.70 18.85 -17.76
CA ASP A 373 -5.17 19.72 -16.69
C ASP A 373 -4.13 19.77 -15.55
N ALA A 374 -3.41 18.66 -15.36
CA ALA A 374 -2.37 18.52 -14.36
C ALA A 374 -1.24 17.58 -14.82
N MET A 375 -0.15 17.56 -14.04
CA MET A 375 0.98 16.65 -14.22
C MET A 375 1.24 15.83 -12.96
N PHE A 376 1.50 14.54 -13.13
CA PHE A 376 1.84 13.61 -12.08
C PHE A 376 3.35 13.32 -12.07
N THR A 377 3.99 13.50 -10.92
CA THR A 377 5.40 13.15 -10.73
C THR A 377 5.52 11.65 -10.46
N TYR A 378 6.02 10.89 -11.44
CA TYR A 378 6.04 9.42 -11.34
C TYR A 378 7.28 8.84 -10.66
N MET A 379 8.38 9.61 -10.53
CA MET A 379 9.61 9.22 -9.85
C MET A 379 9.93 10.23 -8.77
N ASN A 380 9.98 9.80 -7.51
CA ASN A 380 10.01 10.70 -6.37
C ASN A 380 10.88 10.18 -5.23
N ASN A 381 11.49 11.13 -4.50
CA ASN A 381 12.12 10.85 -3.20
C ASN A 381 11.12 11.06 -2.06
N SER A 382 10.29 12.09 -2.12
CA SER A 382 9.35 12.44 -1.05
C SER A 382 7.91 11.99 -1.33
N GLY A 383 7.69 11.15 -2.35
CA GLY A 383 6.36 10.71 -2.77
C GLY A 383 5.76 11.54 -3.93
N PRO A 384 4.67 11.07 -4.55
CA PRO A 384 4.10 11.65 -5.75
C PRO A 384 3.36 12.96 -5.49
N ARG A 385 3.23 13.77 -6.54
CA ARG A 385 2.45 15.00 -6.55
C ARG A 385 1.60 15.08 -7.81
N LEU A 386 0.47 15.77 -7.69
CA LEU A 386 -0.30 16.29 -8.80
C LEU A 386 -0.17 17.81 -8.80
N ALA A 387 0.22 18.38 -9.94
CA ALA A 387 0.33 19.82 -10.09
C ALA A 387 -0.53 20.30 -11.25
N ILE A 388 -1.41 21.26 -11.00
CA ILE A 388 -2.28 21.89 -12.01
C ILE A 388 -1.40 22.74 -12.93
N VAL A 389 -1.67 22.70 -14.24
CA VAL A 389 -0.84 23.37 -15.23
C VAL A 389 -1.61 24.42 -16.01
N SER A 390 -0.92 25.49 -16.43
CA SER A 390 -1.49 26.46 -17.35
C SER A 390 -1.93 25.80 -18.66
N PRO A 391 -3.01 26.27 -19.31
CA PRO A 391 -3.46 25.74 -20.60
C PRO A 391 -2.33 25.69 -21.64
N GLY A 392 -2.26 24.58 -22.37
CA GLY A 392 -1.26 24.38 -23.42
C GLY A 392 0.13 23.95 -22.93
N LEU A 393 0.39 23.96 -21.62
CA LEU A 393 1.65 23.47 -21.07
C LEU A 393 1.73 21.93 -21.20
N VAL A 394 2.87 21.44 -21.67
CA VAL A 394 3.12 20.00 -21.90
C VAL A 394 4.29 19.52 -21.04
N CYS A 395 4.45 18.20 -20.94
CA CYS A 395 5.58 17.57 -20.26
C CYS A 395 6.19 16.45 -21.10
N THR A 396 7.47 16.15 -20.87
CA THR A 396 8.10 14.96 -21.44
C THR A 396 7.63 13.68 -20.74
N ASN A 397 7.93 12.52 -21.31
CA ASN A 397 7.63 11.20 -20.74
C ASN A 397 8.29 10.86 -19.39
N THR A 398 9.01 11.82 -18.79
CA THR A 398 9.51 11.81 -17.41
C THR A 398 8.44 12.25 -16.40
N LEU A 399 7.25 12.65 -16.87
CA LEU A 399 6.05 12.88 -16.07
C LEU A 399 4.87 12.19 -16.74
N HIS A 400 3.75 12.10 -16.04
CA HIS A 400 2.48 11.68 -16.62
C HIS A 400 1.55 12.87 -16.75
N ARG A 401 0.89 12.97 -17.89
CA ARG A 401 -0.21 13.91 -18.14
C ARG A 401 -1.45 13.42 -17.42
N VAL A 402 -2.19 14.35 -16.85
CA VAL A 402 -3.42 14.08 -16.12
C VAL A 402 -4.54 14.93 -16.70
N SER A 403 -5.64 14.29 -17.07
CA SER A 403 -6.87 14.98 -17.45
C SER A 403 -7.99 14.57 -16.51
N PHE A 404 -8.58 15.53 -15.80
CA PHE A 404 -9.66 15.23 -14.85
C PHE A 404 -10.94 14.87 -15.59
N ILE A 405 -11.67 13.88 -15.06
CA ILE A 405 -12.96 13.44 -15.61
C ILE A 405 -14.03 14.49 -15.28
N ASN A 406 -14.08 14.93 -14.02
CA ASN A 406 -14.90 16.07 -13.61
C ASN A 406 -14.18 17.38 -14.01
N ARG A 407 -14.93 18.28 -14.67
CA ARG A 407 -14.42 19.56 -15.19
C ARG A 407 -14.58 20.74 -14.23
N ASP A 408 -15.18 20.52 -13.07
CA ASP A 408 -15.22 21.52 -12.00
C ASP A 408 -13.80 21.84 -11.49
N PRO A 409 -13.34 23.11 -11.57
CA PRO A 409 -12.05 23.52 -11.04
C PRO A 409 -11.86 23.16 -9.57
N ALA A 410 -12.90 23.27 -8.73
CA ALA A 410 -12.82 22.97 -7.31
C ALA A 410 -12.52 21.48 -7.06
N HIS A 411 -13.05 20.60 -7.91
CA HIS A 411 -12.75 19.18 -7.87
C HIS A 411 -11.27 18.91 -8.19
N ALA A 412 -10.71 19.59 -9.21
CA ALA A 412 -9.29 19.47 -9.53
C ALA A 412 -8.39 19.92 -8.37
N LEU A 413 -8.73 21.02 -7.69
CA LEU A 413 -8.02 21.47 -6.49
C LEU A 413 -8.05 20.40 -5.38
N ALA A 414 -9.23 19.81 -5.14
CA ALA A 414 -9.42 18.78 -4.14
C ALA A 414 -8.58 17.53 -4.42
N VAL A 415 -8.56 17.04 -5.65
CA VAL A 415 -7.75 15.88 -6.06
C VAL A 415 -6.25 16.18 -5.89
N CYS A 416 -5.79 17.36 -6.29
CA CYS A 416 -4.39 17.75 -6.17
C CYS A 416 -3.94 17.90 -4.72
N ALA A 417 -4.73 18.56 -3.86
CA ALA A 417 -4.43 18.69 -2.43
C ALA A 417 -4.49 17.33 -1.73
N SER A 418 -5.47 16.49 -2.07
CA SER A 418 -5.61 15.15 -1.50
C SER A 418 -4.42 14.24 -1.77
N MET A 419 -3.77 14.41 -2.94
CA MET A 419 -2.53 13.71 -3.27
C MET A 419 -1.42 13.98 -2.25
N LEU A 420 -1.39 15.17 -1.64
CA LEU A 420 -0.37 15.55 -0.66
C LEU A 420 -0.66 15.08 0.76
N THR A 421 -1.89 14.70 1.09
CA THR A 421 -2.23 14.27 2.46
C THR A 421 -1.33 13.12 2.93
N THR A 422 -1.04 13.07 4.23
CA THR A 422 -0.26 12.00 4.84
C THR A 422 -0.88 10.63 4.52
N PHE A 423 -2.21 10.53 4.45
CA PHE A 423 -2.91 9.33 4.01
C PHE A 423 -2.47 8.89 2.61
N THR A 424 -2.61 9.74 1.60
CA THR A 424 -2.27 9.38 0.22
C THR A 424 -0.77 9.14 0.06
N GLN A 425 0.08 9.91 0.76
CA GLN A 425 1.52 9.73 0.75
C GLN A 425 1.95 8.37 1.37
N LEU A 426 1.29 7.92 2.43
CA LEU A 426 1.51 6.59 3.01
C LEU A 426 1.11 5.48 2.04
N GLU A 427 -0.04 5.61 1.40
CA GLU A 427 -0.51 4.64 0.41
C GLU A 427 0.37 4.62 -0.84
N ALA A 428 0.92 5.77 -1.22
CA ALA A 428 1.92 5.86 -2.26
C ALA A 428 3.20 5.07 -1.93
N GLU A 429 3.71 5.11 -0.70
CA GLU A 429 4.85 4.28 -0.29
C GLU A 429 4.54 2.77 -0.34
N ARG A 430 3.29 2.38 -0.05
CA ARG A 430 2.85 0.98 -0.08
C ARG A 430 2.69 0.44 -1.51
N LEU A 431 2.23 1.28 -2.43
CA LEU A 431 1.94 0.90 -3.82
C LEU A 431 3.12 1.12 -4.77
N GLY A 432 3.96 2.12 -4.50
CA GLY A 432 5.04 2.53 -5.38
C GLY A 432 6.15 1.48 -5.45
N ARG A 433 6.82 1.41 -6.61
CA ARG A 433 7.94 0.50 -6.81
C ARG A 433 9.23 1.16 -6.37
N VAL A 434 9.96 0.49 -5.49
CA VAL A 434 11.25 0.96 -5.00
C VAL A 434 12.36 0.52 -5.96
N TYR A 435 13.14 1.48 -6.44
CA TYR A 435 14.35 1.26 -7.23
C TYR A 435 15.60 1.63 -6.41
N GLY A 436 16.78 1.25 -6.91
CA GLY A 436 18.06 1.55 -6.26
C GLY A 436 18.22 3.04 -5.92
N GLY A 437 18.86 3.33 -4.79
CA GLY A 437 18.99 4.69 -4.26
C GLY A 437 17.72 5.23 -3.59
N GLY A 438 16.75 4.35 -3.32
CA GLY A 438 15.52 4.71 -2.62
C GLY A 438 14.51 5.43 -3.49
N LEU A 439 14.61 5.39 -4.82
CA LEU A 439 13.67 6.09 -5.69
C LEU A 439 12.31 5.39 -5.72
N LEU A 440 11.23 6.12 -5.42
CA LEU A 440 9.86 5.62 -5.54
C LEU A 440 9.30 5.90 -6.94
N LYS A 441 8.91 4.86 -7.67
CA LYS A 441 8.44 4.96 -9.05
C LYS A 441 7.06 4.36 -9.26
N PHE A 442 6.23 5.02 -10.06
CA PHE A 442 4.88 4.59 -10.42
C PHE A 442 4.74 4.39 -11.92
N GLU A 443 4.34 3.19 -12.36
CA GLU A 443 3.80 3.06 -13.72
C GLU A 443 2.34 3.56 -13.77
N LEU A 444 1.80 3.82 -14.96
CA LEU A 444 0.41 4.28 -15.13
C LEU A 444 -0.62 3.42 -14.38
N LYS A 445 -0.43 2.10 -14.38
CA LYS A 445 -1.32 1.17 -13.67
C LYS A 445 -1.22 1.28 -12.14
N ASP A 446 -0.05 1.68 -11.64
CA ASP A 446 0.18 1.85 -10.21
C ASP A 446 -0.39 3.21 -9.76
N ALA A 447 -0.09 4.26 -10.53
CA ALA A 447 -0.60 5.62 -10.28
C ALA A 447 -2.14 5.68 -10.27
N ARG A 448 -2.82 4.98 -11.18
CA ARG A 448 -4.30 4.90 -11.23
C ARG A 448 -4.93 4.28 -9.98
N ARG A 449 -4.17 3.51 -9.20
CA ARG A 449 -4.65 2.82 -8.00
C ARG A 449 -4.42 3.62 -6.72
N LEU A 450 -3.75 4.77 -6.79
CA LEU A 450 -3.52 5.61 -5.62
C LEU A 450 -4.87 6.02 -5.03
N PRO A 451 -5.13 5.73 -3.74
CA PRO A 451 -6.34 6.16 -3.06
C PRO A 451 -6.20 7.62 -2.62
N LEU A 452 -7.30 8.37 -2.69
CA LEU A 452 -7.40 9.79 -2.33
C LEU A 452 -8.60 10.03 -1.42
N LEU A 453 -8.42 10.95 -0.48
CA LEU A 453 -9.46 11.50 0.38
C LEU A 453 -10.13 12.68 -0.32
N LEU A 454 -11.36 12.52 -0.81
CA LEU A 454 -12.12 13.62 -1.43
C LEU A 454 -13.30 14.02 -0.55
N PRO A 455 -13.23 15.18 0.15
CA PRO A 455 -14.35 15.64 0.94
C PRO A 455 -15.54 15.97 0.04
N ALA A 456 -16.76 15.87 0.59
CA ALA A 456 -17.97 16.27 -0.13
C ALA A 456 -18.04 17.79 -0.38
N ILE A 457 -17.27 18.57 0.37
CA ILE A 457 -17.12 20.01 0.17
C ILE A 457 -15.97 20.32 -0.78
N SER A 458 -16.10 21.44 -1.49
CA SER A 458 -15.05 21.97 -2.36
C SER A 458 -13.90 22.56 -1.54
N ILE A 459 -12.66 22.29 -1.96
CA ILE A 459 -11.49 23.00 -1.42
C ILE A 459 -11.46 24.40 -2.03
N GLY A 460 -11.38 25.41 -1.16
CA GLY A 460 -11.30 26.81 -1.58
C GLY A 460 -10.00 27.09 -2.33
N LYS A 461 -10.06 28.05 -3.27
CA LYS A 461 -8.87 28.49 -4.02
C LYS A 461 -7.76 29.00 -3.09
N GLN A 462 -8.12 29.73 -2.03
CA GLN A 462 -7.17 30.27 -1.05
C GLN A 462 -6.42 29.18 -0.28
N ASP A 463 -7.12 28.12 0.12
CA ASP A 463 -6.50 26.96 0.79
C ASP A 463 -5.51 26.27 -0.13
N PHE A 464 -5.87 26.09 -1.41
CA PHE A 464 -4.97 25.52 -2.41
C PHE A 464 -3.75 26.42 -2.69
N GLU A 465 -3.95 27.74 -2.75
CA GLU A 465 -2.87 28.72 -2.89
C GLU A 465 -1.92 28.68 -1.67
N ARG A 466 -2.44 28.47 -0.45
CA ARG A 466 -1.63 28.26 0.76
C ARG A 466 -0.80 26.98 0.68
N VAL A 467 -1.38 25.88 0.20
CA VAL A 467 -0.65 24.62 -0.05
C VAL A 467 0.46 24.83 -1.08
N ASP A 468 0.19 25.54 -2.17
CA ASP A 468 1.18 25.84 -3.21
C ASP A 468 2.32 26.72 -2.69
N TYR A 469 1.99 27.76 -1.93
CA TYR A 469 2.98 28.62 -1.30
C TYR A 469 3.95 27.81 -0.43
N LEU A 470 3.44 27.01 0.52
CA LEU A 470 4.26 26.21 1.42
C LEU A 470 5.08 25.15 0.68
N MET A 471 4.52 24.54 -0.37
CA MET A 471 5.24 23.59 -1.20
C MET A 471 6.49 24.22 -1.83
N ARG A 472 6.40 25.50 -2.22
CA ARG A 472 7.48 26.24 -2.87
C ARG A 472 8.50 26.83 -1.89
N THR A 473 8.08 27.26 -0.71
CA THR A 473 8.94 27.98 0.25
C THR A 473 9.55 27.08 1.33
N GLU A 474 8.75 26.15 1.86
CA GLU A 474 9.10 25.30 3.01
C GLU A 474 9.20 23.82 2.64
N GLY A 475 8.68 23.45 1.48
CA GLY A 475 8.77 22.11 0.91
C GLY A 475 7.57 21.23 1.23
N GLN A 476 7.70 19.95 0.87
CA GLN A 476 6.55 19.03 0.82
C GLN A 476 5.97 18.71 2.20
N GLU A 477 6.76 18.73 3.26
CA GLU A 477 6.30 18.41 4.62
C GLU A 477 5.32 19.47 5.13
N ALA A 478 5.65 20.76 4.99
CA ALA A 478 4.78 21.88 5.33
C ALA A 478 3.48 21.86 4.49
N ALA A 479 3.61 21.62 3.18
CA ALA A 479 2.44 21.49 2.29
C ALA A 479 1.54 20.30 2.66
N THR A 480 2.14 19.16 3.04
CA THR A 480 1.40 17.97 3.52
C THR A 480 0.63 18.29 4.79
N GLN A 481 1.22 19.04 5.72
CA GLN A 481 0.55 19.44 6.96
C GLN A 481 -0.71 20.24 6.70
N VAL A 482 -0.63 21.25 5.83
CA VAL A 482 -1.79 22.07 5.50
C VAL A 482 -2.82 21.28 4.69
N ALA A 483 -2.38 20.40 3.77
CA ALA A 483 -3.31 19.52 3.06
C ALA A 483 -4.08 18.59 4.02
N ASP A 484 -3.41 18.07 5.06
CA ASP A 484 -4.06 17.29 6.11
C ASP A 484 -5.05 18.14 6.91
N GLU A 485 -4.64 19.34 7.37
CA GLU A 485 -5.51 20.29 8.09
C GLU A 485 -6.80 20.61 7.32
N ILE A 486 -6.72 20.72 6.00
CA ILE A 486 -7.87 21.01 5.13
C ILE A 486 -8.75 19.78 4.95
N ILE A 487 -8.17 18.60 4.71
CA ILE A 487 -8.92 17.43 4.20
C ILE A 487 -9.28 16.44 5.30
N MET A 488 -8.35 16.10 6.18
CA MET A 488 -8.52 15.04 7.17
C MET A 488 -9.67 15.28 8.17
N PRO A 489 -9.98 16.51 8.62
CA PRO A 489 -11.11 16.74 9.52
C PRO A 489 -12.46 16.27 8.96
N HIS A 490 -12.65 16.31 7.64
CA HIS A 490 -13.90 15.87 7.00
C HIS A 490 -14.14 14.37 7.08
N PHE A 491 -13.09 13.58 7.30
CA PHE A 491 -13.16 12.12 7.38
C PHE A 491 -13.09 11.61 8.80
N PHE A 492 -12.34 12.33 9.65
CA PHE A 492 -11.94 11.86 10.97
C PHE A 492 -12.49 12.71 12.12
N GLY A 493 -13.22 13.80 11.81
CA GLY A 493 -13.78 14.69 12.83
C GLY A 493 -12.70 15.22 13.77
N ALA A 494 -13.00 15.28 15.08
CA ALA A 494 -12.07 15.77 16.10
C ALA A 494 -10.80 14.90 16.26
N ASP A 495 -10.83 13.64 15.82
CA ASP A 495 -9.70 12.71 15.96
C ASP A 495 -8.64 12.88 14.87
N TRP A 496 -8.84 13.77 13.89
CA TRP A 496 -7.99 13.87 12.70
C TRP A 496 -6.50 14.09 13.04
N ILE A 497 -6.18 14.86 14.08
CA ILE A 497 -4.80 15.11 14.54
C ILE A 497 -4.14 13.81 15.01
N ARG A 498 -4.86 13.03 15.84
CA ARG A 498 -4.36 11.73 16.33
C ARG A 498 -4.13 10.77 15.16
N VAL A 499 -5.08 10.70 14.23
CA VAL A 499 -4.97 9.86 13.03
C VAL A 499 -3.77 10.29 12.18
N GLN A 500 -3.60 11.59 11.95
CA GLN A 500 -2.48 12.15 11.19
C GLN A 500 -1.13 11.77 11.81
N LEU A 501 -0.96 11.95 13.12
CA LEU A 501 0.28 11.61 13.82
C LEU A 501 0.64 10.12 13.65
N GLU A 502 -0.36 9.25 13.72
CA GLU A 502 -0.15 7.81 13.53
C GLU A 502 0.22 7.46 12.07
N LEU A 503 -0.45 8.07 11.09
CA LEU A 503 -0.11 7.89 9.68
C LEU A 503 1.30 8.44 9.36
N ARG A 504 1.68 9.59 9.94
CA ARG A 504 3.01 10.20 9.78
C ARG A 504 4.10 9.30 10.33
N LYS A 505 3.87 8.69 11.50
CA LYS A 505 4.81 7.72 12.08
C LYS A 505 5.03 6.53 11.14
N GLN A 506 3.97 5.98 10.55
CA GLN A 506 4.07 4.89 9.58
C GLN A 506 4.78 5.32 8.29
N LEU A 507 4.45 6.51 7.78
CA LEU A 507 5.06 7.08 6.58
C LEU A 507 6.57 7.27 6.77
N SER A 508 6.98 7.82 7.90
CA SER A 508 8.39 7.98 8.29
C SER A 508 9.12 6.63 8.30
N ILE A 509 8.54 5.60 8.92
CA ILE A 509 9.12 4.24 8.94
C ILE A 509 9.34 3.69 7.52
N LEU A 510 8.36 3.83 6.62
CA LEU A 510 8.49 3.33 5.25
C LEU A 510 9.55 4.11 4.46
N ARG A 511 9.60 5.43 4.62
CA ARG A 511 10.62 6.28 3.99
C ARG A 511 12.03 5.98 4.47
N SER A 512 12.22 5.77 5.78
CA SER A 512 13.51 5.37 6.35
C SER A 512 13.96 4.01 5.80
N ARG A 513 13.06 3.03 5.66
CA ARG A 513 13.37 1.72 5.04
C ARG A 513 13.78 1.84 3.57
N ARG A 514 13.21 2.82 2.86
CA ARG A 514 13.58 3.14 1.47
C ARG A 514 14.93 3.89 1.37
N GLY A 515 15.51 4.32 2.49
CA GLY A 515 16.78 5.07 2.52
C GLY A 515 16.60 6.57 2.31
N VAL A 516 15.40 7.10 2.52
CA VAL A 516 15.17 8.55 2.57
C VAL A 516 15.45 9.01 4.00
N ALA A 517 16.41 9.92 4.16
CA ALA A 517 16.70 10.52 5.46
C ALA A 517 15.47 11.26 5.98
N SER A 518 15.08 11.01 7.23
CA SER A 518 14.02 11.76 7.90
C SER A 518 14.54 13.18 8.16
N SER A 519 13.91 14.20 7.58
CA SER A 519 14.06 15.58 8.06
C SER A 519 13.57 15.64 9.51
N ASN A 520 14.28 16.44 10.32
CA ASN A 520 14.25 16.45 11.78
C ASN A 520 12.84 16.40 12.40
N ILE A 521 12.53 15.29 13.09
CA ILE A 521 11.52 15.26 14.16
C ILE A 521 12.22 15.77 15.42
N THR A 522 12.34 17.08 15.56
CA THR A 522 12.69 17.70 16.83
C THR A 522 11.93 19.00 16.99
N SER A 523 11.37 19.17 18.19
CA SER A 523 10.64 20.32 18.76
C SER A 523 9.20 20.56 18.30
N LEU A 524 8.27 19.81 18.88
CA LEU A 524 7.05 20.38 19.48
C LEU A 524 6.82 19.62 20.81
N SER A 525 7.37 20.19 21.87
CA SER A 525 6.98 19.97 23.27
C SER A 525 5.83 20.89 23.63
#